data_AF-A0A847LFZ8-F1
#
_entry.id   AF-A0A847LFZ8-F1
#
_cell.length_a   1.000
_cell.length_b   1.000
_cell.length_c   1.000
_cell.angle_alpha   90.00
_cell.angle_beta   90.00
_cell.angle_gamma   90.00
#
_symmetry.space_group_name_H-M   'P 1'
#
loop_
_entity.id
_entity.type
_entity.pdbx_description
1 polymer ?
#
loop_
_entity_poly.entity_id
_entity_poly.type
_entity_poly.pdbx_seq_one_letter_code
_entity_poly.pdbx_strand_id
1 'polypeptide(L)'
;MGILLLLLVAVVGFLGYLGWQAQVRLSGFLDEGNRHIHEEKPELAAAAFQKADAEFGPALSLYRALRRLTGATFLSQAEVAELIVSAALLCTYDDVFILKASTKWVELAEAHLGRVPEPPGRELTQNVATARELANLCRLFAEQKYEDVMKGLLAAEKNALPNDTDFFTAEVRLLIACGKAMNEQAILQQARELLFFLTYEAELKNKKTESLWGILNR
;
A
#
# COMPACT_ATOMS: atom_id res chain seq x y z
N MET A 1 46.55 -3.33 -27.56
CA MET A 1 46.07 -2.82 -26.26
C MET A 1 45.31 -1.49 -26.34
N GLY A 2 45.76 -0.48 -27.09
CA GLY A 2 45.13 0.86 -27.09
C GLY A 2 43.66 0.92 -27.55
N ILE A 3 43.27 0.15 -28.57
CA ILE A 3 41.88 0.11 -29.08
C ILE A 3 40.92 -0.49 -28.04
N LEU A 4 41.39 -1.49 -27.29
CA LEU A 4 40.61 -2.18 -26.26
C LEU A 4 40.36 -1.26 -25.06
N LEU A 5 41.34 -0.42 -24.71
CA LEU A 5 41.22 0.61 -23.67
C LEU A 5 40.26 1.74 -24.06
N LEU A 6 40.31 2.20 -25.32
CA LEU A 6 39.41 3.25 -25.83
C LEU A 6 37.95 2.78 -25.89
N LEU A 7 37.70 1.54 -26.32
CA LEU A 7 36.36 0.94 -26.31
C LEU A 7 35.79 0.87 -24.89
N LEU A 8 36.64 0.54 -23.91
CA LEU A 8 36.24 0.43 -22.51
C LEU A 8 35.83 1.80 -21.94
N VAL A 9 36.57 2.87 -22.27
CA VAL A 9 36.23 4.25 -21.88
C VAL A 9 34.90 4.70 -22.53
N ALA A 10 34.69 4.39 -23.82
CA ALA A 10 33.45 4.74 -24.51
C ALA A 10 32.22 4.03 -23.92
N VAL A 11 32.35 2.74 -23.58
CA VAL A 11 31.27 1.96 -22.94
C VAL A 11 30.97 2.49 -21.55
N VAL A 12 31.98 2.80 -20.74
CA VAL A 12 31.80 3.37 -19.39
C VAL A 12 31.15 4.76 -19.46
N GLY A 13 31.56 5.59 -20.42
CA GLY A 13 30.97 6.92 -20.64
C GLY A 13 29.49 6.83 -21.05
N PHE A 14 29.16 5.93 -21.98
CA PHE A 14 27.78 5.70 -22.42
C PHE A 14 26.89 5.16 -21.30
N LEU A 15 27.36 4.16 -20.55
CA LEU A 15 26.63 3.63 -19.39
C LEU A 15 26.47 4.67 -18.28
N GLY A 16 27.47 5.52 -18.07
CA GLY A 16 27.40 6.65 -17.13
C GLY A 16 26.32 7.66 -17.52
N TYR A 17 26.18 7.97 -18.82
CA TYR A 17 25.11 8.84 -19.33
C TYR A 17 23.72 8.23 -19.14
N LEU A 18 23.56 6.94 -19.48
CA LEU A 18 22.30 6.23 -19.24
C LEU A 18 21.93 6.19 -17.76
N GLY A 19 22.91 5.96 -16.88
CA GLY A 19 22.70 5.98 -15.44
C GLY A 19 22.33 7.36 -14.88
N TRP A 20 22.90 8.43 -15.43
CA TRP A 20 22.48 9.80 -15.09
C TRP A 20 21.03 10.07 -15.49
N GLN A 21 20.63 9.70 -16.70
CA GLN A 21 19.25 9.84 -17.13
C GLN A 21 18.29 9.00 -16.27
N ALA A 22 18.67 7.78 -15.93
CA ALA A 22 17.90 6.93 -15.02
C ALA A 22 17.75 7.59 -13.64
N GLN A 23 18.79 8.22 -13.11
CA GLN A 23 18.70 8.95 -11.85
C GLN A 23 17.74 10.15 -11.92
N VAL A 24 17.72 10.89 -13.03
CA VAL A 24 16.79 12.01 -13.23
C VAL A 24 15.34 11.51 -13.33
N ARG A 25 15.09 10.44 -14.09
CA ARG A 25 13.76 9.83 -14.21
C ARG A 25 13.27 9.25 -12.89
N LEU A 26 14.14 8.54 -12.16
CA LEU A 26 13.86 8.02 -10.83
C LEU A 26 13.34 9.14 -9.92
N SER A 27 14.09 10.24 -9.81
CA SER A 27 13.68 11.39 -8.99
C SER A 27 12.35 11.99 -9.47
N GLY A 28 12.15 12.15 -10.78
CA GLY A 28 10.89 12.65 -11.32
C GLY A 28 9.67 11.77 -10.99
N PHE A 29 9.82 10.44 -11.05
CA PHE A 29 8.75 9.51 -10.70
C PHE A 29 8.48 9.46 -9.19
N LEU A 30 9.49 9.65 -8.35
CA LEU A 30 9.31 9.75 -6.90
C LEU A 30 8.54 11.01 -6.52
N ASP A 31 8.89 12.15 -7.13
CA ASP A 31 8.16 13.41 -6.94
C ASP A 31 6.71 13.30 -7.42
N GLU A 32 6.49 12.65 -8.58
CA GLU A 32 5.16 12.37 -9.11
C GLU A 32 4.34 11.50 -8.14
N GLY A 33 4.94 10.43 -7.60
CA GLY A 33 4.29 9.54 -6.65
C GLY A 33 3.91 10.23 -5.35
N ASN A 34 4.83 10.99 -4.75
CA ASN A 34 4.58 11.76 -3.53
C ASN A 34 3.45 12.79 -3.72
N ARG A 35 3.46 13.49 -4.86
CA ARG A 35 2.36 14.40 -5.21
C ARG A 35 1.02 13.67 -5.27
N HIS A 36 0.97 12.49 -5.87
CA HIS A 36 -0.27 11.72 -5.95
C HIS A 36 -0.76 11.19 -4.60
N ILE A 37 0.12 10.90 -3.65
CA ILE A 37 -0.27 10.60 -2.26
C ILE A 37 -0.96 11.82 -1.63
N HIS A 38 -0.38 13.02 -1.77
CA HIS A 38 -1.00 14.26 -1.26
C HIS A 38 -2.34 14.61 -1.93
N GLU A 39 -2.52 14.21 -3.20
CA GLU A 39 -3.76 14.41 -3.95
C GLU A 39 -4.83 13.32 -3.64
N GLU A 40 -4.60 12.43 -2.66
CA GLU A 40 -5.49 11.29 -2.34
C GLU A 40 -5.72 10.35 -3.56
N LYS A 41 -4.69 10.16 -4.40
CA LYS A 41 -4.74 9.29 -5.61
C LYS A 41 -3.72 8.14 -5.52
N PRO A 42 -3.92 7.16 -4.62
CA PRO A 42 -2.93 6.13 -4.34
C PRO A 42 -2.65 5.22 -5.55
N GLU A 43 -3.60 5.03 -6.46
CA GLU A 43 -3.39 4.24 -7.69
C GLU A 43 -2.35 4.88 -8.63
N LEU A 44 -2.36 6.21 -8.75
CA LEU A 44 -1.40 6.96 -9.56
C LEU A 44 -0.05 7.00 -8.86
N ALA A 45 -0.04 7.09 -7.53
CA ALA A 45 1.17 6.99 -6.74
C ALA A 45 1.85 5.63 -6.91
N ALA A 46 1.10 4.53 -6.78
CA ALA A 46 1.61 3.17 -7.00
C ALA A 46 2.16 2.98 -8.41
N ALA A 47 1.52 3.56 -9.42
CA ALA A 47 2.02 3.52 -10.80
C ALA A 47 3.33 4.31 -10.96
N ALA A 48 3.44 5.49 -10.35
CA ALA A 48 4.66 6.31 -10.38
C ALA A 48 5.82 5.61 -9.65
N PHE A 49 5.58 5.03 -8.48
CA PHE A 49 6.61 4.30 -7.74
C PHE A 49 7.08 3.03 -8.47
N GLN A 50 6.20 2.32 -9.18
CA GLN A 50 6.62 1.20 -10.05
C GLN A 50 7.51 1.67 -11.22
N LYS A 51 7.23 2.84 -11.82
CA LYS A 51 8.14 3.43 -12.81
C LYS A 51 9.49 3.78 -12.19
N ALA A 52 9.49 4.29 -10.96
CA ALA A 52 10.73 4.54 -10.21
C ALA A 52 11.52 3.23 -9.97
N ASP A 53 10.87 2.16 -9.55
CA ASP A 53 11.50 0.85 -9.34
C ASP A 53 12.13 0.29 -10.63
N ALA A 54 11.49 0.53 -11.78
CA ALA A 54 12.01 0.11 -13.08
C ALA A 54 13.29 0.84 -13.53
N GLU A 55 13.63 1.98 -12.93
CA GLU A 55 14.88 2.71 -13.25
C GLU A 55 16.12 2.11 -12.55
N PHE A 56 15.92 1.22 -11.57
CA PHE A 56 17.04 0.51 -10.95
C PHE A 56 17.64 -0.50 -11.93
N GLY A 57 18.94 -0.36 -12.19
CA GLY A 57 19.66 -1.25 -13.10
C GLY A 57 21.16 -0.97 -13.14
N PRO A 58 21.92 -1.77 -13.92
CA PRO A 58 23.38 -1.70 -13.95
C PRO A 58 23.93 -0.31 -14.30
N ALA A 59 23.26 0.40 -15.21
CA ALA A 59 23.66 1.75 -15.61
C ALA A 59 23.55 2.75 -14.45
N LEU A 60 22.44 2.72 -13.70
CA LEU A 60 22.25 3.58 -12.52
C LEU A 60 23.27 3.25 -11.43
N SER A 61 23.50 1.96 -11.16
CA SER A 61 24.49 1.50 -10.18
C SER A 61 25.90 1.97 -10.54
N LEU A 62 26.30 1.86 -11.81
CA LEU A 62 27.59 2.36 -12.30
C LEU A 62 27.69 3.87 -12.15
N TYR A 63 26.66 4.62 -12.56
CA TYR A 63 26.63 6.08 -12.42
C TYR A 63 26.81 6.51 -10.96
N ARG A 64 26.06 5.91 -10.03
CA ARG A 64 26.16 6.20 -8.60
C ARG A 64 27.55 5.87 -8.06
N ALA A 65 28.14 4.74 -8.46
CA ALA A 65 29.50 4.35 -8.08
C ALA A 65 30.56 5.34 -8.59
N LEU A 66 30.50 5.74 -9.87
CA LEU A 66 31.42 6.70 -10.47
C LEU A 66 31.35 8.07 -9.80
N ARG A 67 30.15 8.49 -9.40
CA ARG A 67 29.90 9.76 -8.69
C ARG A 67 30.10 9.66 -7.18
N ARG A 68 30.44 8.48 -6.65
CA ARG A 68 30.56 8.18 -5.20
C ARG A 68 29.31 8.60 -4.41
N LEU A 69 28.14 8.45 -5.02
CA LEU A 69 26.86 8.74 -4.40
C LEU A 69 26.49 7.54 -3.51
N THR A 70 26.29 7.78 -2.21
CA THR A 70 25.91 6.76 -1.24
C THR A 70 24.43 6.91 -0.84
N GLY A 71 23.86 5.87 -0.22
CA GLY A 71 22.42 5.77 0.07
C GLY A 71 21.83 6.94 0.86
N ALA A 72 22.62 7.72 1.60
CA ALA A 72 22.13 8.93 2.27
C ALA A 72 21.71 10.07 1.31
N THR A 73 22.06 9.98 0.02
CA THR A 73 21.77 11.02 -0.97
C THR A 73 20.55 10.67 -1.85
N PHE A 74 20.15 9.40 -1.93
CA PHE A 74 19.05 8.94 -2.79
C PHE A 74 18.40 7.68 -2.24
N LEU A 75 17.09 7.56 -2.48
CA LEU A 75 16.33 6.35 -2.20
C LEU A 75 16.95 5.11 -2.89
N SER A 76 17.08 4.07 -2.08
CA SER A 76 17.42 2.71 -2.47
C SER A 76 16.22 1.99 -3.06
N GLN A 77 16.47 0.88 -3.75
CA GLN A 77 15.39 0.06 -4.31
C GLN A 77 14.47 -0.51 -3.21
N ALA A 78 15.04 -0.81 -2.04
CA ALA A 78 14.30 -1.24 -0.86
C ALA A 78 13.31 -0.18 -0.38
N GLU A 79 13.74 1.08 -0.28
CA GLU A 79 12.86 2.18 0.14
C GLU A 79 11.79 2.47 -0.92
N VAL A 80 12.10 2.31 -2.22
CA VAL A 80 11.06 2.42 -3.27
C VAL A 80 10.06 1.26 -3.18
N ALA A 81 10.50 0.04 -2.87
CA ALA A 81 9.60 -1.08 -2.61
C ALA A 81 8.65 -0.80 -1.44
N GLU A 82 9.14 -0.18 -0.37
CA GLU A 82 8.32 0.24 0.78
C GLU A 82 7.21 1.22 0.37
N LEU A 83 7.53 2.20 -0.49
CA LEU A 83 6.55 3.15 -1.04
C LEU A 83 5.49 2.45 -1.92
N ILE A 84 5.90 1.46 -2.72
CA ILE A 84 4.96 0.67 -3.54
C ILE A 84 4.01 -0.13 -2.64
N VAL A 85 4.53 -0.82 -1.62
CA VAL A 85 3.72 -1.58 -0.65
C VAL A 85 2.72 -0.64 0.03
N SER A 86 3.17 0.50 0.52
CA SER A 86 2.32 1.49 1.20
C SER A 86 1.21 2.02 0.29
N ALA A 87 1.52 2.39 -0.95
CA ALA A 87 0.51 2.86 -1.91
C ALA A 87 -0.49 1.76 -2.29
N ALA A 88 -0.04 0.50 -2.39
CA ALA A 88 -0.90 -0.64 -2.66
C ALA A 88 -1.83 -0.97 -1.48
N LEU A 89 -1.36 -0.81 -0.24
CA LEU A 89 -2.20 -0.91 0.96
C LEU A 89 -3.29 0.17 0.97
N LEU A 90 -2.95 1.43 0.70
CA LEU A 90 -3.94 2.52 0.58
C LEU A 90 -5.03 2.19 -0.45
N CYS A 91 -4.64 1.73 -1.64
CA CYS A 91 -5.59 1.28 -2.67
C CYS A 91 -6.47 0.12 -2.17
N THR A 92 -5.90 -0.78 -1.37
CA THR A 92 -6.64 -1.92 -0.81
C THR A 92 -7.69 -1.49 0.17
N TYR A 93 -7.36 -0.63 1.12
CA TYR A 93 -8.33 -0.15 2.09
C TYR A 93 -9.41 0.74 1.44
N ASP A 94 -9.11 1.44 0.35
CA ASP A 94 -10.12 2.16 -0.43
C ASP A 94 -11.09 1.20 -1.15
N ASP A 95 -10.57 0.16 -1.80
CA ASP A 95 -11.39 -0.89 -2.43
C ASP A 95 -12.25 -1.63 -1.37
N VAL A 96 -11.67 -1.97 -0.22
CA VAL A 96 -12.39 -2.63 0.88
C VAL A 96 -13.48 -1.72 1.46
N PHE A 97 -13.24 -0.41 1.56
CA PHE A 97 -14.24 0.54 2.06
C PHE A 97 -15.51 0.57 1.19
N ILE A 98 -15.37 0.33 -0.12
CA ILE A 98 -16.50 0.19 -1.05
C ILE A 98 -16.94 -1.28 -1.25
N LEU A 99 -16.46 -2.20 -0.39
CA LEU A 99 -16.76 -3.64 -0.39
C LEU A 99 -16.32 -4.39 -1.65
N LYS A 100 -15.22 -3.95 -2.28
CA LYS A 100 -14.64 -4.57 -3.46
C LYS A 100 -13.41 -5.40 -3.07
N ALA A 101 -13.31 -6.60 -3.62
CA ALA A 101 -12.13 -7.44 -3.45
C ALA A 101 -10.91 -6.80 -4.14
N SER A 102 -9.85 -6.55 -3.37
CA SER A 102 -8.65 -5.83 -3.79
C SER A 102 -7.49 -6.75 -4.23
N THR A 103 -7.78 -7.82 -4.97
CA THR A 103 -6.78 -8.85 -5.31
C THR A 103 -5.53 -8.27 -5.99
N LYS A 104 -5.71 -7.37 -6.96
CA LYS A 104 -4.62 -6.73 -7.70
C LYS A 104 -3.63 -6.00 -6.78
N TRP A 105 -4.14 -5.23 -5.83
CA TRP A 105 -3.29 -4.39 -4.98
C TRP A 105 -2.62 -5.19 -3.87
N VAL A 106 -3.31 -6.20 -3.33
CA VAL A 106 -2.71 -7.17 -2.41
C VAL A 106 -1.55 -7.91 -3.08
N GLU A 107 -1.73 -8.42 -4.30
CA GLU A 107 -0.67 -9.09 -5.06
C GLU A 107 0.52 -8.16 -5.34
N LEU A 108 0.26 -6.89 -5.67
CA LEU A 108 1.31 -5.90 -5.86
C LEU A 108 2.13 -5.68 -4.58
N ALA A 109 1.46 -5.57 -3.43
CA ALA A 109 2.11 -5.40 -2.14
C ALA A 109 2.97 -6.62 -1.79
N GLU A 110 2.43 -7.83 -1.91
CA GLU A 110 3.15 -9.09 -1.65
C GLU A 110 4.40 -9.23 -2.54
N ALA A 111 4.30 -8.86 -3.82
CA ALA A 111 5.41 -8.93 -4.78
C ALA A 111 6.59 -7.97 -4.45
N HIS A 112 6.34 -6.93 -3.65
CA HIS A 112 7.35 -5.94 -3.27
C HIS A 112 7.80 -6.09 -1.81
N LEU A 113 6.98 -6.70 -0.95
CA LEU A 113 7.26 -6.87 0.48
C LEU A 113 8.59 -7.58 0.75
N GLY A 114 8.93 -8.61 -0.03
CA GLY A 114 10.20 -9.35 0.15
C GLY A 114 11.47 -8.55 -0.11
N ARG A 115 11.36 -7.32 -0.67
CA ARG A 115 12.46 -6.39 -0.89
C ARG A 115 12.58 -5.33 0.21
N VAL A 116 11.62 -5.25 1.12
CA VAL A 116 11.61 -4.28 2.21
C VAL A 116 12.46 -4.82 3.38
N PRO A 117 13.49 -4.09 3.83
CA PRO A 117 14.34 -4.52 4.93
C PRO A 117 13.62 -4.40 6.27
N GLU A 118 14.10 -5.14 7.26
CA GLU A 118 13.73 -4.93 8.66
C GLU A 118 14.38 -3.64 9.21
N PRO A 119 13.71 -2.87 10.09
CA PRO A 119 12.45 -3.16 10.80
C PRO A 119 11.11 -2.82 10.11
N PRO A 120 10.99 -1.91 9.10
CA PRO A 120 9.67 -1.59 8.53
C PRO A 120 9.01 -2.81 7.87
N GLY A 121 9.80 -3.77 7.39
CA GLY A 121 9.32 -5.04 6.84
C GLY A 121 8.38 -5.80 7.77
N ARG A 122 8.59 -5.80 9.10
CA ARG A 122 7.73 -6.52 10.05
C ARG A 122 6.32 -5.95 10.13
N GLU A 123 6.19 -4.64 10.23
CA GLU A 123 4.90 -3.96 10.32
C GLU A 123 4.13 -4.12 9.00
N LEU A 124 4.81 -3.88 7.88
CA LEU A 124 4.21 -4.04 6.55
C LEU A 124 3.83 -5.49 6.26
N THR A 125 4.56 -6.47 6.78
CA THR A 125 4.17 -7.88 6.64
C THR A 125 2.84 -8.17 7.30
N GLN A 126 2.60 -7.62 8.49
CA GLN A 126 1.32 -7.76 9.18
C GLN A 126 0.21 -7.01 8.44
N ASN A 127 0.45 -5.76 8.04
CA ASN A 127 -0.54 -4.97 7.30
C ASN A 127 -0.93 -5.63 5.96
N VAL A 128 0.03 -6.19 5.22
CA VAL A 128 -0.25 -6.94 3.98
C VAL A 128 -1.04 -8.22 4.26
N ALA A 129 -0.73 -8.93 5.35
CA ALA A 129 -1.50 -10.11 5.75
C ALA A 129 -2.96 -9.76 6.07
N THR A 130 -3.18 -8.70 6.86
CA THR A 130 -4.52 -8.19 7.20
C THR A 130 -5.27 -7.71 5.95
N ALA A 131 -4.61 -6.96 5.07
CA ALA A 131 -5.20 -6.48 3.81
C ALA A 131 -5.65 -7.63 2.90
N ARG A 132 -4.86 -8.71 2.83
CA ARG A 132 -5.24 -9.94 2.11
C ARG A 132 -6.47 -10.60 2.72
N GLU A 133 -6.56 -10.68 4.04
CA GLU A 133 -7.72 -11.22 4.73
C GLU A 133 -8.96 -10.38 4.43
N LEU A 134 -8.90 -9.06 4.56
CA LEU A 134 -9.98 -8.14 4.22
C LEU A 134 -10.42 -8.25 2.75
N ALA A 135 -9.48 -8.38 1.81
CA ALA A 135 -9.81 -8.59 0.40
C ALA A 135 -10.59 -9.91 0.20
N ASN A 136 -10.23 -10.98 0.92
CA ASN A 136 -10.99 -12.22 0.92
C ASN A 136 -12.37 -12.08 1.58
N LEU A 137 -12.50 -11.30 2.66
CA LEU A 137 -13.81 -11.00 3.26
C LEU A 137 -14.73 -10.26 2.29
N CYS A 138 -14.20 -9.30 1.52
CA CYS A 138 -14.99 -8.62 0.48
C CYS A 138 -15.46 -9.57 -0.63
N ARG A 139 -14.62 -10.56 -1.01
CA ARG A 139 -15.04 -11.62 -1.94
C ARG A 139 -16.18 -12.46 -1.35
N LEU A 140 -16.06 -12.91 -0.11
CA LEU A 140 -17.12 -13.66 0.58
C LEU A 140 -18.41 -12.86 0.72
N PHE A 141 -18.30 -11.55 0.98
CA PHE A 141 -19.44 -10.64 1.03
C PHE A 141 -20.16 -10.57 -0.33
N ALA A 142 -19.41 -10.44 -1.43
CA ALA A 142 -19.98 -10.45 -2.78
C ALA A 142 -20.67 -11.79 -3.12
N GLU A 143 -20.18 -12.90 -2.55
CA GLU A 143 -20.79 -14.23 -2.61
C GLU A 143 -21.97 -14.42 -1.64
N GLN A 144 -22.37 -13.37 -0.91
CA GLN A 144 -23.46 -13.37 0.08
C GLN A 144 -23.22 -14.33 1.26
N LYS A 145 -21.97 -14.71 1.54
CA LYS A 145 -21.58 -15.59 2.65
C LYS A 145 -21.35 -14.79 3.92
N TYR A 146 -22.39 -14.11 4.39
CA TYR A 146 -22.26 -13.11 5.47
C TYR A 146 -21.78 -13.69 6.81
N GLU A 147 -22.21 -14.90 7.18
CA GLU A 147 -21.71 -15.56 8.39
C GLU A 147 -20.20 -15.85 8.31
N ASP A 148 -19.71 -16.26 7.14
CA ASP A 148 -18.29 -16.52 6.92
C ASP A 148 -17.49 -15.23 6.94
N VAL A 149 -18.05 -14.12 6.45
CA VAL A 149 -17.46 -12.78 6.60
C VAL A 149 -17.30 -12.44 8.08
N MET A 150 -18.34 -12.62 8.89
CA MET A 150 -18.30 -12.31 10.33
C MET A 150 -17.28 -13.17 11.09
N LYS A 151 -17.22 -14.48 10.81
CA LYS A 151 -16.22 -15.38 11.40
C LYS A 151 -14.81 -15.00 10.98
N GLY A 152 -14.62 -14.65 9.71
CA GLY A 152 -13.34 -14.23 9.17
C GLY A 152 -12.87 -12.89 9.73
N LEU A 153 -13.79 -11.98 10.04
CA LEU A 153 -13.47 -10.68 10.63
C LEU A 153 -12.81 -10.82 12.01
N LEU A 154 -13.35 -11.70 12.86
CA LEU A 154 -12.76 -12.03 14.17
C LEU A 154 -11.37 -12.68 14.05
N ALA A 155 -11.10 -13.39 12.96
CA ALA A 155 -9.78 -13.94 12.70
C ALA A 155 -8.81 -12.84 12.26
N ALA A 156 -9.26 -11.94 11.39
CA ALA A 156 -8.45 -10.83 10.90
C ALA A 156 -8.10 -9.81 12.00
N GLU A 157 -9.03 -9.54 12.92
CA GLU A 157 -8.79 -8.66 14.07
C GLU A 157 -7.62 -9.15 14.95
N LYS A 158 -7.46 -10.46 15.11
CA LYS A 158 -6.35 -11.04 15.88
C LYS A 158 -4.98 -10.85 15.23
N ASN A 159 -4.97 -10.67 13.92
CA ASN A 159 -3.76 -10.48 13.13
C ASN A 159 -3.44 -9.00 12.89
N ALA A 160 -4.45 -8.13 12.96
CA ALA A 160 -4.33 -6.70 12.81
C ALA A 160 -3.46 -6.08 13.93
N LEU A 161 -2.73 -5.03 13.57
CA LEU A 161 -2.01 -4.26 14.57
C LEU A 161 -3.00 -3.52 15.49
N PRO A 162 -2.70 -3.36 16.79
CA PRO A 162 -3.58 -2.65 17.72
C PRO A 162 -3.87 -1.18 17.32
N ASN A 163 -3.04 -0.59 16.48
CA ASN A 163 -3.14 0.78 15.98
C ASN A 163 -3.46 0.85 14.48
N ASP A 164 -3.90 -0.26 13.84
CA ASP A 164 -4.29 -0.26 12.41
C ASP A 164 -5.67 0.38 12.23
N THR A 165 -5.67 1.71 12.10
CA THR A 165 -6.89 2.51 11.93
C THR A 165 -7.65 2.18 10.65
N ASP A 166 -6.94 1.74 9.61
CA ASP A 166 -7.55 1.37 8.33
C ASP A 166 -8.27 0.03 8.43
N PHE A 167 -7.70 -0.95 9.15
CA PHE A 167 -8.38 -2.19 9.50
C PHE A 167 -9.66 -1.92 10.29
N PHE A 168 -9.61 -1.14 11.38
CA PHE A 168 -10.82 -0.90 12.18
C PHE A 168 -11.91 -0.15 11.39
N THR A 169 -11.52 0.75 10.49
CA THR A 169 -12.45 1.41 9.57
C THR A 169 -13.10 0.40 8.62
N ALA A 170 -12.32 -0.53 8.07
CA ALA A 170 -12.81 -1.62 7.23
C ALA A 170 -13.71 -2.61 8.01
N GLU A 171 -13.38 -2.88 9.26
CA GLU A 171 -14.14 -3.73 10.17
C GLU A 171 -15.55 -3.18 10.36
N VAL A 172 -15.65 -1.93 10.82
CA VAL A 172 -16.94 -1.25 10.97
C VAL A 172 -17.72 -1.26 9.66
N ARG A 173 -17.05 -1.01 8.53
CA ARG A 173 -17.69 -1.01 7.21
C ARG A 173 -18.32 -2.36 6.87
N LEU A 174 -17.62 -3.47 7.14
CA LEU A 174 -18.09 -4.84 6.92
C LEU A 174 -19.19 -5.22 7.89
N LEU A 175 -19.08 -4.84 9.18
CA LEU A 175 -20.15 -5.05 10.18
C LEU A 175 -21.45 -4.38 9.75
N ILE A 176 -21.40 -3.11 9.32
CA ILE A 176 -22.58 -2.41 8.82
C ILE A 176 -23.18 -3.13 7.60
N ALA A 177 -22.32 -3.55 6.66
CA ALA A 177 -22.75 -4.22 5.45
C ALA A 177 -23.47 -5.55 5.75
N CYS A 178 -22.84 -6.40 6.57
CA CYS A 178 -23.38 -7.70 6.95
C CYS A 178 -24.62 -7.55 7.84
N GLY A 179 -24.60 -6.66 8.84
CA GLY A 179 -25.75 -6.41 9.71
C GLY A 179 -26.99 -5.97 8.93
N LYS A 180 -26.81 -5.12 7.90
CA LYS A 180 -27.90 -4.73 7.01
C LYS A 180 -28.37 -5.87 6.11
N ALA A 181 -27.44 -6.60 5.50
CA ALA A 181 -27.77 -7.68 4.57
C ALA A 181 -28.51 -8.85 5.27
N MET A 182 -28.16 -9.13 6.53
CA MET A 182 -28.80 -10.17 7.35
C MET A 182 -30.00 -9.66 8.14
N ASN A 183 -30.25 -8.34 8.15
CA ASN A 183 -31.25 -7.69 9.00
C ASN A 183 -31.04 -7.95 10.51
N GLU A 184 -29.79 -7.92 10.96
CA GLU A 184 -29.38 -8.24 12.33
C GLU A 184 -28.98 -7.01 13.14
N GLN A 185 -29.87 -6.58 14.05
CA GLN A 185 -29.69 -5.35 14.82
C GLN A 185 -28.52 -5.40 15.81
N ALA A 186 -28.19 -6.58 16.34
CA ALA A 186 -27.07 -6.74 17.26
C ALA A 186 -25.73 -6.37 16.59
N ILE A 187 -25.55 -6.75 15.32
CA ILE A 187 -24.35 -6.44 14.55
C ILE A 187 -24.27 -4.94 14.25
N LEU A 188 -25.42 -4.32 13.93
CA LEU A 188 -25.49 -2.87 13.69
C LEU A 188 -25.19 -2.07 14.96
N GLN A 189 -25.62 -2.56 16.12
CA GLN A 189 -25.31 -1.94 17.40
C GLN A 189 -23.82 -2.07 17.74
N GLN A 190 -23.20 -3.24 17.52
CA GLN A 190 -21.76 -3.41 17.66
C GLN A 190 -20.97 -2.48 16.72
N ALA A 191 -21.39 -2.36 15.46
CA ALA A 191 -20.77 -1.45 14.50
C ALA A 191 -20.88 0.01 14.95
N ARG A 192 -22.01 0.41 15.56
CA ARG A 192 -22.21 1.75 16.12
C ARG A 192 -21.24 2.03 17.27
N GLU A 193 -21.08 1.08 18.17
CA GLU A 193 -20.20 1.21 19.33
C GLU A 193 -18.73 1.33 18.91
N LEU A 194 -18.28 0.49 17.98
CA LEU A 194 -16.93 0.58 17.41
C LEU A 194 -16.72 1.90 16.64
N LEU A 195 -17.70 2.33 15.85
CA LEU A 195 -17.61 3.61 15.14
C LEU A 195 -17.54 4.80 16.10
N PHE A 196 -18.26 4.74 17.23
CA PHE A 196 -18.17 5.74 18.28
C PHE A 196 -16.77 5.79 18.88
N PHE A 197 -16.21 4.63 19.24
CA PHE A 197 -14.83 4.53 19.73
C PHE A 197 -13.83 5.14 18.74
N LEU A 198 -13.89 4.76 17.47
CA LEU A 198 -12.98 5.29 16.44
C LEU A 198 -13.11 6.82 16.28
N THR A 199 -14.34 7.34 16.27
CA THR A 199 -14.59 8.77 16.01
C THR A 199 -14.19 9.65 17.20
N TYR A 200 -14.45 9.20 18.42
CA TYR A 200 -14.38 10.05 19.62
C TYR A 200 -13.26 9.70 20.58
N GLU A 201 -12.91 8.41 20.75
CA GLU A 201 -11.85 7.99 21.67
C GLU A 201 -10.50 7.88 20.95
N ALA A 202 -10.48 7.33 19.73
CA ALA A 202 -9.28 7.31 18.90
C ALA A 202 -9.07 8.61 18.08
N GLU A 203 -9.98 9.58 18.22
CA GLU A 203 -9.95 10.88 17.54
C GLU A 203 -9.85 10.83 15.99
N LEU A 204 -10.31 9.73 15.37
CA LEU A 204 -10.30 9.55 13.90
C LEU A 204 -11.48 10.24 13.23
N LYS A 205 -11.51 11.57 13.28
CA LYS A 205 -12.53 12.41 12.61
C LYS A 205 -12.10 12.71 11.18
N ASN A 206 -12.51 11.87 10.24
CA ASN A 206 -12.17 12.01 8.82
C ASN A 206 -13.36 11.65 7.91
N LYS A 207 -13.18 11.83 6.59
CA LYS A 207 -14.23 11.57 5.59
C LYS A 207 -14.78 10.13 5.65
N LYS A 208 -13.95 9.13 5.97
CA LYS A 208 -14.37 7.72 6.03
C LYS A 208 -15.27 7.48 7.25
N THR A 209 -14.91 7.97 8.43
CA THR A 209 -15.74 7.82 9.65
C THR A 209 -17.06 8.58 9.54
N GLU A 210 -17.07 9.79 8.97
CA GLU A 210 -18.29 10.52 8.64
C GLU A 210 -19.19 9.74 7.66
N SER A 211 -18.59 9.17 6.62
CA SER A 211 -19.32 8.33 5.66
C SER A 211 -19.91 7.08 6.33
N LEU A 212 -19.20 6.45 7.27
CA LEU A 212 -19.72 5.30 8.02
C LEU A 212 -20.94 5.67 8.87
N TRP A 213 -20.95 6.84 9.53
CA TRP A 213 -22.13 7.34 10.23
C TRP A 213 -23.32 7.53 9.29
N GLY A 214 -23.07 8.10 8.11
CA GLY A 214 -24.08 8.26 7.07
C GLY A 214 -24.62 6.92 6.56
N ILE A 215 -23.76 5.92 6.36
CA ILE A 215 -24.17 4.59 5.91
C ILE A 215 -24.93 3.86 7.02
N LEU A 216 -24.50 3.94 8.28
CA LEU A 216 -25.15 3.26 9.41
C LEU A 216 -26.60 3.73 9.64
N ASN A 217 -26.86 5.03 9.49
CA ASN A 217 -28.14 5.65 9.81
C ASN A 217 -29.18 5.64 8.67
N ARG A 218 -28.78 5.23 7.46
CA ARG A 218 -29.69 5.02 6.32
C ARG A 218 -30.32 3.65 6.35
#